data_AF-A0A8J7T3P9-F1
#
_entry.id   AF-A0A8J7T3P9-F1
#
_cell.length_a   1.000
_cell.length_b   1.000
_cell.length_c   1.000
_cell.angle_alpha   90.00
_cell.angle_beta   90.00
_cell.angle_gamma   90.00
#
_symmetry.space_group_name_H-M   'P 1'
#
loop_
_entity.id
_entity.type
_entity.pdbx_description
1 polymer ?
#
loop_
_entity_poly.entity_id
_entity_poly.type
_entity_poly.pdbx_seq_one_letter_code
_entity_poly.pdbx_strand_id
1 'polypeptide(L)'
;MLDVGWSELLVIGVVALIVVGPKDLPILFRRMGEVTGRMRSMAREFTHAMNQAADEAGVREMQRNLRDIANPRDMGLDAMRSTARDFASGMGDTPAAPATPAAAATGPAAPAASASEGTASPTAAPATVAASASPAEPTRPAASQDDPKA
;
A
#
# COMPACT_ATOMS: atom_id res chain seq x y z
N MET A 1 -15.87 -11.40 -0.51
CA MET A 1 -15.56 -11.83 0.87
C MET A 1 -14.16 -11.33 1.19
N LEU A 2 -14.10 -10.23 1.93
CA LEU A 2 -12.89 -9.70 2.56
C LEU A 2 -13.32 -9.47 4.01
N ASP A 3 -13.50 -10.56 4.74
CA ASP A 3 -13.93 -10.54 6.15
C ASP A 3 -12.73 -10.22 7.07
N VAL A 4 -11.82 -9.36 6.59
CA VAL A 4 -10.67 -8.90 7.37
C VAL A 4 -11.17 -7.91 8.40
N GLY A 5 -11.67 -8.45 9.50
CA GLY A 5 -12.09 -7.71 10.67
C GLY A 5 -10.92 -7.33 11.56
N TRP A 6 -11.21 -6.56 12.61
CA TRP A 6 -10.25 -6.19 13.65
C TRP A 6 -9.55 -7.41 14.28
N SER A 7 -10.28 -8.52 14.42
CA SER A 7 -9.76 -9.79 14.92
C SER A 7 -8.68 -10.38 14.01
N GLU A 8 -8.88 -10.36 12.69
CA GLU A 8 -7.93 -10.93 11.74
C GLU A 8 -6.67 -10.08 11.58
N LEU A 9 -6.81 -8.74 11.60
CA LEU A 9 -5.65 -7.84 11.69
C LEU A 9 -4.81 -8.10 12.95
N LEU A 10 -5.45 -8.43 14.08
CA LEU A 10 -4.75 -8.75 15.31
C LEU A 10 -3.95 -10.05 15.17
N VAL A 11 -4.55 -11.10 14.58
CA VAL A 11 -3.86 -12.37 14.30
C VAL A 11 -2.65 -12.15 13.37
N ILE A 12 -2.82 -11.40 12.28
CA ILE A 12 -1.73 -11.06 11.35
C ILE A 12 -0.63 -10.26 12.09
N GLY A 13 -1.02 -9.32 12.95
CA GLY A 13 -0.08 -8.56 13.78
C GLY A 13 0.76 -9.46 14.68
N VAL A 14 0.15 -10.43 15.37
CA VAL A 14 0.87 -11.40 16.22
C VAL A 14 1.83 -12.26 15.40
N VAL A 15 1.37 -12.81 14.27
CA VAL A 15 2.23 -13.61 13.38
C VAL A 15 3.41 -12.79 12.88
N ALA A 16 3.17 -11.55 12.45
CA ALA A 16 4.22 -10.65 12.00
C ALA A 16 5.23 -10.32 13.11
N LEU A 17 4.79 -10.16 14.37
CA LEU A 17 5.69 -9.96 15.52
C LEU A 17 6.59 -11.18 15.77
N ILE A 18 6.09 -12.40 15.57
CA ILE A 18 6.87 -13.62 15.76
C ILE A 18 7.90 -13.81 14.64
N VAL A 19 7.48 -13.61 13.39
CA VAL A 19 8.32 -13.87 12.21
C VAL A 19 9.38 -12.79 12.01
N VAL A 20 8.98 -11.52 12.11
CA VAL A 20 9.86 -10.36 11.87
C VAL A 20 10.54 -9.93 13.15
N GLY A 21 9.88 -10.08 14.30
CA GLY A 21 10.36 -9.62 15.59
C GLY A 21 9.67 -8.32 16.04
N PRO A 22 9.39 -8.15 17.35
CA PRO A 22 8.67 -7.00 17.87
C PRO A 22 9.42 -5.67 17.75
N LYS A 23 10.74 -5.71 17.57
CA LYS A 23 11.58 -4.51 17.41
C LYS A 23 11.73 -4.10 15.95
N ASP A 24 11.60 -5.03 15.01
CA ASP A 24 11.89 -4.79 13.60
C ASP A 24 10.66 -4.31 12.82
N LEU A 25 9.45 -4.75 13.18
CA LEU A 25 8.19 -4.21 12.64
C LEU A 25 8.08 -2.68 12.73
N PRO A 26 8.27 -2.04 13.90
CA PRO A 26 8.15 -0.58 13.99
C PRO A 26 9.24 0.14 13.19
N ILE A 27 10.44 -0.43 13.09
CA ILE A 27 11.53 0.12 12.28
C ILE A 27 11.16 0.03 10.79
N LEU A 28 10.58 -1.09 10.34
CA LEU A 28 10.13 -1.28 8.97
C LEU A 28 9.02 -0.30 8.59
N PHE A 29 8.02 -0.12 9.45
CA PHE A 29 6.98 0.90 9.25
C PHE A 29 7.56 2.31 9.17
N ARG A 30 8.58 2.63 9.97
CA ARG A 30 9.25 3.94 9.91
C ARG A 30 9.93 4.15 8.56
N ARG A 31 10.69 3.16 8.07
CA ARG A 31 11.35 3.22 6.77
C ARG A 31 10.37 3.30 5.62
N MET A 32 9.32 2.48 5.65
CA MET A 32 8.27 2.48 4.62
C MET A 32 7.49 3.81 4.64
N GLY A 33 7.18 4.29 5.84
CA GLY A 33 6.49 5.57 6.07
C GLY A 33 7.31 6.78 5.61
N GLU A 34 8.63 6.78 5.76
CA GLU A 34 9.49 7.84 5.23
C GLU A 34 9.42 7.93 3.70
N VAL A 35 9.46 6.79 3.00
CA VAL A 35 9.34 6.74 1.54
C VAL A 35 7.95 7.19 1.08
N THR A 36 6.89 6.64 1.68
CA THR A 36 5.51 7.04 1.37
C THR A 36 5.26 8.50 1.73
N GLY A 37 5.84 9.01 2.81
CA GLY A 37 5.74 10.39 3.25
C GLY A 37 6.35 11.37 2.24
N ARG A 38 7.54 11.04 1.71
CA ARG A 38 8.19 11.81 0.63
C ARG A 38 7.37 11.76 -0.67
N MET A 39 6.85 10.59 -1.03
CA MET A 39 5.97 10.48 -2.20
C MET A 39 4.69 11.30 -2.02
N ARG A 40 4.12 11.32 -0.82
CA ARG A 40 2.93 12.12 -0.48
C ARG A 40 3.21 13.61 -0.51
N SER A 41 4.39 14.07 -0.07
CA SER A 41 4.78 15.48 -0.26
C SER A 41 4.83 15.79 -1.75
N MET A 42 5.62 15.04 -2.52
CA MET A 42 5.79 15.27 -3.96
C MET A 42 4.43 15.30 -4.70
N ALA A 43 3.50 14.42 -4.33
CA ALA A 43 2.15 14.42 -4.88
C ALA A 43 1.35 15.69 -4.52
N ARG A 44 1.52 16.25 -3.32
CA ARG A 44 0.91 17.54 -2.94
C ARG A 44 1.48 18.69 -3.75
N GLU A 45 2.81 18.73 -3.91
CA GLU A 45 3.46 19.75 -4.74
C GLU A 45 3.02 19.66 -6.22
N PHE A 46 2.95 18.45 -6.79
CA PHE A 46 2.43 18.23 -8.14
C PHE A 46 0.96 18.63 -8.27
N THR A 47 0.13 18.25 -7.30
CA THR A 47 -1.28 18.66 -7.29
C THR A 47 -1.40 20.17 -7.26
N HIS A 48 -0.57 20.85 -6.47
CA HIS A 48 -0.60 22.30 -6.38
C HIS A 48 -0.17 22.97 -7.70
N ALA A 49 0.92 22.50 -8.31
CA ALA A 49 1.38 22.98 -9.60
C ALA A 49 0.40 22.67 -10.74
N MET A 50 -0.22 21.48 -10.74
CA MET A 50 -1.22 21.10 -11.73
C MET A 50 -2.51 21.90 -11.58
N ASN A 51 -2.95 22.22 -10.36
CA ASN A 51 -4.09 23.11 -10.13
C ASN A 51 -3.82 24.50 -10.70
N GLN A 52 -2.63 25.06 -10.42
CA GLN A 52 -2.23 26.37 -10.91
C GLN A 52 -2.13 26.40 -12.44
N ALA A 53 -1.53 25.37 -13.04
CA ALA A 53 -1.47 25.22 -14.49
C ALA A 53 -2.86 24.97 -15.12
N ALA A 54 -3.75 24.23 -14.47
CA ALA A 54 -5.11 23.98 -14.96
C ALA A 54 -5.98 25.25 -14.90
N ASP A 55 -5.74 26.11 -13.92
CA ASP A 55 -6.41 27.41 -13.79
C ASP A 55 -6.00 28.38 -14.89
N GLU A 56 -4.74 28.34 -15.33
CA GLU A 56 -4.19 29.14 -16.43
C GLU A 56 -4.46 28.54 -17.83
N ALA A 57 -4.43 27.21 -17.97
CA ALA A 57 -4.54 26.51 -19.25
C ALA A 57 -5.94 25.93 -19.57
N GLY A 58 -6.97 26.24 -18.78
CA GLY A 58 -8.35 25.82 -19.05
C GLY A 58 -8.62 24.31 -18.90
N VAL A 59 -7.70 23.58 -18.26
CA VAL A 59 -7.76 22.12 -18.04
C VAL A 59 -8.67 21.74 -16.85
N ARG A 60 -9.44 22.71 -16.35
CA ARG A 60 -10.38 22.59 -15.22
C ARG A 60 -11.40 21.46 -15.42
N GLU A 61 -11.78 21.19 -16.67
CA GLU A 61 -12.72 20.13 -17.03
C GLU A 61 -12.15 18.73 -16.77
N MET A 62 -10.88 18.50 -17.11
CA MET A 62 -10.20 17.23 -16.85
C MET A 62 -10.09 16.98 -15.34
N GLN A 63 -9.73 18.02 -14.59
CA GLN A 63 -9.62 17.94 -13.14
C GLN A 63 -10.96 17.63 -12.47
N ARG A 64 -12.06 18.21 -12.98
CA ARG A 64 -13.41 18.01 -12.44
C ARG A 64 -13.91 16.58 -12.67
N ASN A 65 -13.75 16.06 -13.90
CA ASN A 65 -14.05 14.67 -14.21
C ASN A 65 -13.24 13.67 -13.35
N LEU A 66 -11.95 13.92 -13.15
CA LEU A 66 -11.13 13.09 -12.24
C LEU A 66 -11.57 13.22 -10.78
N ARG A 67 -12.02 14.40 -10.34
CA ARG A 67 -12.51 14.64 -8.99
C ARG A 67 -13.81 13.88 -8.73
N ASP A 68 -14.74 13.92 -9.68
CA ASP A 68 -16.05 13.26 -9.59
C ASP A 68 -15.88 11.73 -9.55
N ILE A 69 -14.93 11.19 -10.34
CA ILE A 69 -14.56 9.76 -10.28
C ILE A 69 -13.82 9.41 -8.98
N ALA A 70 -13.01 10.32 -8.44
CA ALA A 70 -12.26 10.08 -7.21
C ALA A 70 -13.08 10.23 -5.94
N ASN A 71 -14.33 10.72 -6.02
CA ASN A 71 -15.17 10.96 -4.85
C ASN A 71 -16.21 9.83 -4.70
N PRO A 72 -15.94 8.78 -3.90
CA PRO A 72 -16.79 7.59 -3.81
C PRO A 72 -18.19 7.89 -3.25
N ARG A 73 -18.38 9.03 -2.59
CA ARG A 73 -19.69 9.49 -2.11
C ARG A 73 -20.61 9.92 -3.24
N ASP A 74 -20.10 10.59 -4.27
CA ASP A 74 -20.92 11.08 -5.37
C ASP A 74 -21.40 9.91 -6.23
N MET A 75 -20.53 8.95 -6.56
CA MET A 75 -20.94 7.69 -7.18
C MET A 75 -21.93 6.88 -6.33
N GLY A 76 -21.73 6.84 -5.00
CA GLY A 76 -22.64 6.15 -4.09
C GLY A 76 -24.02 6.78 -4.02
N LEU A 77 -24.09 8.11 -3.98
CA LEU A 77 -25.33 8.88 -3.97
C LEU A 77 -26.08 8.77 -5.31
N ASP A 78 -25.37 8.83 -6.43
CA ASP A 78 -25.97 8.67 -7.76
C ASP A 78 -26.49 7.25 -7.98
N ALA A 79 -25.74 6.23 -7.58
CA ALA A 79 -26.20 4.85 -7.65
C ALA A 79 -27.41 4.59 -6.74
N MET A 80 -27.43 5.19 -5.54
CA MET A 80 -28.58 5.07 -4.66
C MET A 80 -29.80 5.80 -5.24
N ARG A 81 -29.59 6.95 -5.87
CA ARG A 81 -30.65 7.76 -6.48
C ARG A 81 -31.19 7.14 -7.76
N SER A 82 -30.35 6.49 -8.57
CA SER A 82 -30.78 5.72 -9.74
C SER A 82 -31.63 4.52 -9.30
N THR A 83 -31.15 3.76 -8.32
CA THR A 83 -31.87 2.61 -7.76
C THR A 83 -33.22 3.03 -7.17
N ALA A 84 -33.27 4.15 -6.44
CA ALA A 84 -34.52 4.70 -5.91
C ALA A 84 -35.47 5.14 -7.03
N ARG A 85 -34.96 5.68 -8.14
CA ARG A 85 -35.75 6.10 -9.29
C ARG A 85 -36.28 4.89 -10.08
N ASP A 86 -35.48 3.86 -10.25
CA ASP A 86 -35.88 2.59 -10.89
C ASP A 86 -36.94 1.88 -10.05
N PHE A 87 -36.78 1.89 -8.72
CA PHE A 87 -37.78 1.36 -7.80
C PHE A 87 -39.07 2.18 -7.85
N ALA A 88 -39.00 3.51 -7.83
CA ALA A 88 -40.18 4.38 -7.94
C ALA A 88 -40.88 4.24 -9.29
N SER A 89 -40.13 4.03 -10.38
CA SER A 89 -40.68 3.83 -11.73
C SER A 89 -41.29 2.43 -11.88
N GLY A 90 -40.66 1.41 -11.31
CA GLY A 90 -41.21 0.05 -11.25
C GLY A 90 -42.40 -0.10 -10.29
N MET A 91 -42.50 0.78 -9.29
CA MET A 91 -43.64 0.85 -8.36
C MET A 91 -44.81 1.69 -8.89
N GLY A 92 -44.63 2.38 -10.03
CA GLY A 92 -45.67 3.16 -10.69
C GLY A 92 -46.76 2.33 -11.39
N ASP A 93 -46.53 1.02 -11.59
CA ASP A 93 -47.42 0.16 -12.40
C ASP A 93 -47.84 -1.17 -11.72
N THR A 94 -47.73 -1.34 -10.39
CA THR A 94 -48.28 -2.56 -9.75
C THR A 94 -48.69 -2.36 -8.28
N PRO A 95 -49.92 -2.81 -7.87
CA PRO A 95 -50.35 -2.77 -6.48
C PRO A 95 -49.69 -3.89 -5.65
N ALA A 96 -49.19 -3.51 -4.47
CA ALA A 96 -49.02 -4.25 -3.21
C ALA A 96 -48.65 -5.77 -3.22
N ALA A 97 -47.49 -6.13 -2.64
CA ALA A 97 -47.39 -6.76 -1.29
C ALA A 97 -45.98 -7.38 -1.03
N PRO A 98 -45.48 -7.37 0.23
CA PRO A 98 -44.18 -7.94 0.60
C PRO A 98 -44.32 -9.37 1.14
N ALA A 99 -43.39 -10.28 0.82
CA ALA A 99 -43.05 -11.42 1.68
C ALA A 99 -41.81 -12.19 1.18
N THR A 100 -40.86 -12.37 2.09
CA THR A 100 -39.66 -13.21 2.01
C THR A 100 -40.02 -14.71 1.85
N PRO A 101 -39.08 -15.53 1.34
CA PRO A 101 -38.59 -16.64 2.16
C PRO A 101 -37.05 -16.72 2.10
N ALA A 102 -36.40 -16.62 3.26
CA ALA A 102 -36.02 -17.76 4.09
C ALA A 102 -34.67 -18.35 3.63
N ALA A 103 -33.69 -18.16 4.50
CA ALA A 103 -32.45 -18.91 4.51
C ALA A 103 -32.72 -20.41 4.42
N ALA A 104 -32.10 -21.06 3.43
CA ALA A 104 -31.87 -22.49 3.46
C ALA A 104 -30.36 -22.70 3.33
N ALA A 105 -29.76 -23.04 4.47
CA ALA A 105 -28.40 -23.49 4.59
C ALA A 105 -28.20 -24.78 3.77
N THR A 106 -27.22 -24.77 2.87
CA THR A 106 -26.55 -25.96 2.39
C THR A 106 -25.07 -25.67 2.35
N GLY A 107 -24.36 -26.11 3.40
CA GLY A 107 -22.92 -26.31 3.31
C GLY A 107 -22.59 -27.39 2.28
N PRO A 108 -21.33 -27.44 1.86
CA PRO A 108 -20.64 -28.70 2.07
C PRO A 108 -19.24 -28.52 2.66
N ALA A 109 -18.99 -29.40 3.61
CA ALA A 109 -17.72 -29.87 4.10
C ALA A 109 -16.57 -29.84 3.07
N ALA A 110 -15.45 -29.22 3.47
CA ALA A 110 -14.12 -29.75 3.21
C ALA A 110 -13.99 -31.12 3.91
N PRO A 111 -13.09 -32.07 3.53
CA PRO A 111 -11.69 -31.79 3.16
C PRO A 111 -11.04 -32.77 2.17
N ALA A 112 -9.79 -32.46 1.78
CA ALA A 112 -8.67 -33.37 1.44
C ALA A 112 -7.81 -32.70 0.35
N ALA A 113 -6.71 -32.05 0.74
CA ALA A 113 -5.40 -32.67 0.80
C ALA A 113 -4.76 -32.90 -0.59
N SER A 114 -3.84 -32.01 -0.95
CA SER A 114 -2.62 -32.40 -1.66
C SER A 114 -1.55 -31.36 -1.41
N ALA A 115 -0.69 -31.72 -0.46
CA ALA A 115 0.64 -31.18 -0.29
C ALA A 115 1.55 -31.72 -1.41
N SER A 116 2.43 -30.86 -1.90
CA SER A 116 3.76 -31.16 -2.44
C SER A 116 4.43 -29.78 -2.56
N GLU A 117 5.20 -29.33 -1.57
CA GLU A 117 6.63 -29.68 -1.40
C GLU A 117 7.32 -29.70 -2.78
N GLY A 118 8.11 -28.71 -3.19
CA GLY A 118 9.13 -28.04 -2.41
C GLY A 118 10.45 -28.81 -2.55
N THR A 119 10.98 -28.92 -3.77
CA THR A 119 12.36 -29.38 -3.97
C THR A 119 13.27 -28.16 -4.07
N ALA A 120 13.95 -27.90 -2.97
CA ALA A 120 15.09 -27.02 -2.89
C ALA A 120 16.32 -27.69 -3.51
N SER A 121 17.04 -26.94 -4.35
CA SER A 121 18.50 -27.02 -4.50
C SER A 121 18.94 -25.68 -5.11
N PRO A 122 19.94 -25.00 -4.54
CA PRO A 122 21.31 -25.44 -4.77
C PRO A 122 22.17 -25.50 -3.50
N THR A 123 23.04 -26.50 -3.52
CA THR A 123 24.16 -26.69 -2.61
C THR A 123 25.10 -25.48 -2.58
N ALA A 124 25.59 -25.19 -1.38
CA ALA A 124 26.59 -24.19 -1.09
C ALA A 124 27.98 -24.57 -1.64
N ALA A 125 28.66 -23.59 -2.23
CA ALA A 125 30.11 -23.39 -2.10
C ALA A 125 30.38 -21.90 -2.42
N PRO A 126 31.00 -21.16 -1.50
CA PRO A 126 32.39 -20.82 -1.78
C PRO A 126 33.27 -20.94 -0.54
N ALA A 127 34.31 -21.77 -0.64
CA ALA A 127 35.48 -21.70 0.22
C ALA A 127 36.66 -21.31 -0.66
N THR A 128 37.00 -20.01 -0.68
CA THR A 128 38.38 -19.54 -0.84
C THR A 128 38.53 -18.25 -0.05
N VAL A 129 39.03 -18.40 1.16
CA VAL A 129 39.75 -17.36 1.90
C VAL A 129 41.11 -17.18 1.23
N ALA A 130 41.36 -16.05 0.59
CA ALA A 130 42.70 -15.54 0.30
C ALA A 130 42.63 -14.14 -0.32
N ALA A 131 42.77 -13.10 0.50
CA ALA A 131 43.40 -11.84 0.10
C ALA A 131 43.72 -11.01 1.34
N SER A 132 45.02 -11.00 1.67
CA SER A 132 45.67 -10.13 2.65
C SER A 132 45.24 -8.68 2.52
N ALA A 133 44.92 -8.06 3.66
CA ALA A 133 45.03 -6.62 3.84
C ALA A 133 45.65 -6.37 5.22
N SER A 134 46.98 -6.35 5.25
CA SER A 134 47.77 -5.76 6.34
C SER A 134 47.66 -4.24 6.21
N PRO A 135 47.18 -3.49 7.22
CA PRO A 135 47.37 -2.05 7.25
C PRO A 135 48.72 -1.78 7.89
N ALA A 136 49.74 -1.59 7.04
CA ALA A 136 50.97 -0.94 7.46
C ALA A 136 50.69 0.56 7.62
N GLU A 137 50.70 0.97 8.88
CA GLU A 137 50.81 2.34 9.37
C GLU A 137 51.94 3.12 8.67
N PRO A 138 51.72 4.40 8.29
CA PRO A 138 52.82 5.34 8.22
C PRO A 138 52.53 6.57 9.10
N THR A 139 53.27 6.62 10.19
CA THR A 139 54.04 7.76 10.72
C THR A 139 53.64 9.17 10.25
N ARG A 140 53.12 9.93 11.21
CA ARG A 140 53.06 11.41 11.34
C ARG A 140 54.49 12.03 11.30
N PRO A 141 54.70 13.38 11.27
CA PRO A 141 54.24 14.47 10.39
C PRO A 141 55.43 15.20 9.71
N ALA A 142 55.19 15.95 8.63
CA ALA A 142 56.05 17.09 8.25
C ALA A 142 55.20 18.12 7.50
N ALA A 143 54.53 18.98 8.26
CA ALA A 143 53.91 20.19 7.72
C ALA A 143 55.02 21.23 7.60
N SER A 144 55.50 21.44 6.37
CA SER A 144 56.38 22.54 6.01
C SER A 144 55.60 23.85 6.18
N GLN A 145 56.06 24.67 7.13
CA GLN A 145 55.85 26.11 7.13
C GLN A 145 56.82 26.73 6.12
N ASP A 146 56.28 27.46 5.17
CA ASP A 146 56.94 28.40 4.26
C ASP A 146 55.77 29.25 3.72
N ASP A 147 55.67 30.57 3.78
CA ASP A 147 56.26 31.67 4.53
C ASP A 147 55.30 32.86 4.23
N PRO A 148 55.04 33.81 5.15
CA PRO A 148 54.20 34.97 4.84
C PRO A 148 55.00 36.13 4.23
N LYS A 149 54.41 36.79 3.22
CA LYS A 149 54.47 38.25 2.96
C LYS A 149 55.71 38.82 2.23
N ALA A 150 55.51 39.22 0.98
CA ALA A 150 55.97 40.50 0.38
C ALA A 150 55.28 40.72 -0.97
#